data_AF-T1B4Z3-F1
#
_entry.id   AF-T1B4Z3-F1
#
_cell.length_a   1.000
_cell.length_b   1.000
_cell.length_c   1.000
_cell.angle_alpha   90.00
_cell.angle_beta   90.00
_cell.angle_gamma   90.00
#
_symmetry.space_group_name_H-M   'P 1'
#
loop_
_entity.id
_entity.type
_entity.pdbx_description
1 polymer ?
#
loop_
_entity_poly.entity_id
_entity_poly.type
_entity_poly.pdbx_seq_one_letter_code
_entity_poly.pdbx_strand_id
1 'polypeptide(L)'
;PTVLVLPFIALFRLSCYAYRKDYHRHVFKHPMACLNDERMDSSKRKYSGETGFFALNNFHRYFFYIGLAILPFFYYDFYTSMFYQGGFFIFRIGSIVILANALLLTLWTVSCHAFRHLIGGSVDCYSCLSHGSGVKKLFNGQSFLNLYHEQFAFVSLLVVVAVDLYIRALVAGWPVDFTFFKIAI
;
A
#
# COMPACT_ATOMS: atom_id res chain seq x y z
N PRO A 1 10.31 -9.49 -12.36
CA PRO A 1 9.11 -10.33 -12.63
C PRO A 1 7.96 -9.97 -11.67
N THR A 2 7.03 -9.14 -12.12
CA THR A 2 5.85 -8.69 -11.36
C THR A 2 4.99 -9.86 -10.86
N VAL A 3 4.95 -10.97 -11.60
CA VAL A 3 4.18 -12.19 -11.25
C VAL A 3 4.62 -12.83 -9.92
N LEU A 4 5.90 -12.71 -9.54
CA LEU A 4 6.40 -13.28 -8.27
C LEU A 4 6.06 -12.42 -7.06
N VAL A 5 5.98 -11.11 -7.25
CA VAL A 5 5.74 -10.14 -6.18
C VAL A 5 4.25 -9.89 -5.96
N LEU A 6 3.46 -10.00 -7.03
CA LEU A 6 2.03 -9.70 -7.04
C LEU A 6 1.21 -10.49 -6.01
N PRO A 7 1.42 -11.81 -5.79
CA PRO A 7 0.70 -12.53 -4.75
C PRO A 7 0.92 -11.95 -3.35
N PHE A 8 2.17 -11.60 -3.00
CA PHE A 8 2.48 -11.05 -1.69
C PHE A 8 1.86 -9.67 -1.47
N ILE A 9 1.94 -8.79 -2.48
CA ILE A 9 1.34 -7.45 -2.41
C ILE A 9 -0.20 -7.53 -2.41
N ALA A 10 -0.78 -8.47 -3.18
CA ALA A 10 -2.21 -8.73 -3.17
C ALA A 10 -2.68 -9.23 -1.79
N LEU A 11 -1.95 -10.17 -1.19
CA LEU A 11 -2.24 -10.65 0.17
C LEU A 11 -2.10 -9.53 1.21
N PHE A 12 -1.10 -8.65 1.08
CA PHE A 12 -0.97 -7.48 1.95
C PHE A 12 -2.18 -6.55 1.87
N ARG A 13 -2.72 -6.32 0.66
CA ARG A 13 -3.97 -5.57 0.46
C ARG A 13 -5.16 -6.30 1.07
N LEU A 14 -5.38 -7.56 0.69
CA LEU A 14 -6.56 -8.33 1.09
C LEU A 14 -6.61 -8.59 2.60
N SER A 15 -5.46 -8.71 3.27
CA SER A 15 -5.42 -8.91 4.71
C SER A 15 -5.55 -7.59 5.50
N CYS A 16 -5.54 -6.42 4.84
CA CYS A 16 -5.68 -5.14 5.50
C CYS A 16 -7.12 -4.91 6.00
N TYR A 17 -7.24 -4.27 7.16
CA TYR A 17 -8.53 -3.97 7.78
C TYR A 17 -9.51 -3.24 6.86
N ALA A 18 -9.02 -2.30 6.04
CA ALA A 18 -9.85 -1.54 5.10
C ALA A 18 -10.52 -2.47 4.06
N TYR A 19 -9.72 -3.29 3.37
CA TYR A 19 -10.26 -4.25 2.40
C TYR A 19 -11.11 -5.32 3.08
N ARG A 20 -10.71 -5.78 4.28
CA ARG A 20 -11.48 -6.72 5.11
C ARG A 20 -12.89 -6.22 5.35
N LYS A 21 -13.02 -4.98 5.82
CA LYS A 21 -14.32 -4.34 6.03
C LYS A 21 -15.16 -4.38 4.74
N ASP A 22 -14.58 -4.09 3.57
CA ASP A 22 -15.32 -4.06 2.32
C ASP A 22 -15.80 -5.43 1.86
N TYR A 23 -14.91 -6.43 1.74
CA TYR A 23 -15.34 -7.73 1.23
C TYR A 23 -16.22 -8.48 2.24
N HIS A 24 -16.01 -8.33 3.56
CA HIS A 24 -16.90 -8.96 4.53
C HIS A 24 -18.33 -8.43 4.40
N ARG A 25 -18.51 -7.13 4.12
CA ARG A 25 -19.82 -6.48 4.01
C ARG A 25 -20.48 -6.68 2.65
N HIS A 26 -19.75 -6.43 1.57
CA HIS A 26 -20.32 -6.39 0.22
C HIS A 26 -20.29 -7.74 -0.51
N VAL A 27 -19.28 -8.58 -0.25
CA VAL A 27 -19.13 -9.88 -0.94
C VAL A 27 -19.74 -10.99 -0.11
N PHE A 28 -19.32 -11.11 1.15
CA PHE A 28 -19.75 -12.21 2.02
C PHE A 28 -20.98 -11.89 2.87
N LYS A 29 -21.47 -10.63 2.87
CA LYS A 29 -22.66 -10.18 3.62
C LYS A 29 -22.64 -10.55 5.11
N HIS A 30 -21.47 -10.46 5.76
CA HIS A 30 -21.36 -10.66 7.20
C HIS A 30 -22.13 -9.57 7.95
N PRO A 31 -22.70 -9.89 9.12
CA PRO A 31 -23.49 -8.93 9.88
C PRO A 31 -22.67 -7.70 10.23
N MET A 32 -23.30 -6.53 10.06
CA MET A 32 -22.72 -5.26 10.45
C MET A 32 -22.67 -5.12 11.98
N ALA A 33 -21.91 -4.14 12.49
CA ALA A 33 -21.76 -3.91 13.93
C ALA A 33 -23.11 -3.70 14.67
N CYS A 34 -24.17 -3.33 13.96
CA CYS A 34 -25.53 -3.28 14.46
C CYS A 34 -26.43 -4.16 13.59
N LEU A 35 -27.18 -5.06 14.22
CA LEU A 35 -28.26 -5.83 13.59
C LEU A 35 -29.38 -4.85 13.18
N ASN A 36 -29.73 -4.83 11.90
CA ASN A 36 -30.89 -4.09 11.40
C ASN A 36 -31.74 -5.03 10.53
N ASP A 37 -32.99 -5.25 10.95
CA ASP A 37 -33.96 -6.10 10.25
C ASP A 37 -34.26 -5.62 8.83
N GLU A 38 -34.18 -4.30 8.56
CA GLU A 38 -34.37 -3.71 7.23
C GLU A 38 -33.31 -4.16 6.21
N ARG A 39 -32.13 -4.59 6.68
CA ARG A 39 -31.02 -5.02 5.80
C ARG A 39 -30.98 -6.50 5.53
N MET A 40 -32.02 -7.25 5.93
CA MET A 40 -32.06 -8.71 5.85
C MET A 40 -30.88 -9.38 6.59
N ASP A 41 -30.32 -8.73 7.61
CA ASP A 41 -29.34 -9.32 8.52
C ASP A 41 -30.05 -10.38 9.36
N SER A 42 -30.24 -11.56 8.77
CA SER A 42 -30.99 -12.64 9.41
C SER A 42 -30.26 -13.10 10.67
N SER A 43 -30.95 -13.08 11.82
CA SER A 43 -30.46 -13.68 13.08
C SER A 43 -30.11 -15.18 12.95
N LYS A 44 -30.54 -15.83 11.86
CA LYS A 44 -30.24 -17.24 11.55
C LYS A 44 -28.82 -17.44 11.01
N ARG A 45 -28.13 -16.40 10.54
CA ARG A 45 -26.79 -16.53 9.97
C ARG A 45 -25.72 -16.41 11.04
N LYS A 46 -25.09 -17.54 11.39
CA LYS A 46 -23.98 -17.57 12.35
C LYS A 46 -22.75 -16.88 11.75
N TYR A 47 -22.24 -15.85 12.43
CA TYR A 47 -20.94 -15.25 12.13
C TYR A 47 -19.83 -16.14 12.70
N SER A 48 -19.00 -16.73 11.84
CA SER A 48 -17.89 -17.60 12.27
C SER A 48 -16.64 -16.83 12.70
N GLY A 49 -16.64 -15.50 12.63
CA GLY A 49 -15.46 -14.69 12.89
C GLY A 49 -14.35 -14.91 11.85
N GLU A 50 -13.13 -14.57 12.24
CA GLU A 50 -11.91 -14.73 11.43
C GLU A 50 -11.35 -16.15 11.54
N THR A 51 -12.20 -17.15 11.28
CA THR A 51 -11.84 -18.58 11.30
C THR A 51 -11.79 -19.17 9.89
N GLY A 52 -11.11 -20.32 9.73
CA GLY A 52 -10.95 -20.99 8.43
C GLY A 52 -10.15 -20.13 7.44
N PHE A 53 -10.76 -19.83 6.29
CA PHE A 53 -10.13 -19.00 5.25
C PHE A 53 -9.79 -17.58 5.72
N PHE A 54 -10.61 -16.99 6.60
CA PHE A 54 -10.40 -15.63 7.09
C PHE A 54 -9.27 -15.51 8.13
N ALA A 55 -8.67 -16.63 8.55
CA ALA A 55 -7.48 -16.62 9.38
C ALA A 55 -6.28 -15.94 8.68
N LEU A 56 -6.28 -15.90 7.34
CA LEU A 56 -5.28 -15.17 6.55
C LEU A 56 -5.17 -13.69 6.92
N ASN A 57 -6.25 -13.09 7.43
CA ASN A 57 -6.26 -11.69 7.86
C ASN A 57 -5.33 -11.42 9.04
N ASN A 58 -5.12 -12.42 9.90
CA ASN A 58 -4.20 -12.32 11.03
C ASN A 58 -2.73 -12.20 10.59
N PHE A 59 -2.42 -12.60 9.36
CA PHE A 59 -1.06 -12.54 8.82
C PHE A 59 -0.68 -11.17 8.22
N HIS A 60 -1.56 -10.16 8.31
CA HIS A 60 -1.29 -8.84 7.74
C HIS A 60 0.04 -8.24 8.20
N ARG A 61 0.43 -8.46 9.45
CA ARG A 61 1.72 -8.01 9.98
C ARG A 61 2.92 -8.63 9.25
N TYR A 62 2.82 -9.88 8.82
CA TYR A 62 3.90 -10.55 8.08
C TYR A 62 3.95 -10.08 6.63
N PHE A 63 2.78 -9.92 5.98
CA PHE A 63 2.71 -9.35 4.64
C PHE A 63 3.20 -7.90 4.59
N PHE A 64 2.99 -7.13 5.67
CA PHE A 64 3.56 -5.80 5.83
C PHE A 64 5.09 -5.81 5.76
N TYR A 65 5.77 -6.71 6.47
CA TYR A 65 7.23 -6.80 6.43
C TYR A 65 7.76 -7.20 5.05
N ILE A 66 7.08 -8.12 4.37
CA ILE A 66 7.39 -8.48 2.99
C ILE A 66 7.22 -7.28 2.06
N GLY A 67 6.11 -6.53 2.19
CA GLY A 67 5.87 -5.31 1.44
C GLY A 67 6.95 -4.25 1.67
N LEU A 68 7.38 -4.07 2.91
CA LEU A 68 8.48 -3.15 3.27
C LEU A 68 9.80 -3.55 2.62
N ALA A 69 10.08 -4.86 2.51
CA ALA A 69 11.27 -5.37 1.82
C ALA A 69 11.20 -5.20 0.28
N ILE A 70 10.00 -5.20 -0.29
CA ILE A 70 9.78 -4.97 -1.73
C ILE A 70 9.82 -3.48 -2.10
N LEU A 71 9.46 -2.59 -1.17
CA LEU A 71 9.33 -1.16 -1.43
C LEU A 71 10.58 -0.50 -2.09
N PRO A 72 11.83 -0.81 -1.67
CA PRO A 72 13.03 -0.27 -2.31
C PRO A 72 13.17 -0.60 -3.79
N PHE A 73 12.60 -1.72 -4.27
CA PHE A 73 12.66 -2.09 -5.67
C PHE A 73 11.86 -1.12 -6.56
N PHE A 74 10.76 -0.54 -6.06
CA PHE A 74 10.04 0.50 -6.82
C PHE A 74 10.86 1.79 -6.98
N TYR A 75 11.69 2.12 -5.99
CA TYR A 75 12.64 3.23 -6.10
C TYR A 75 13.82 2.89 -7.01
N TYR A 76 14.23 1.62 -7.04
CA TYR A 76 15.21 1.13 -8.01
C TYR A 76 14.67 1.22 -9.44
N ASP A 77 13.40 0.87 -9.67
CA ASP A 77 12.75 1.05 -10.97
C ASP A 77 12.74 2.53 -11.39
N PHE A 78 12.45 3.46 -10.47
CA PHE A 78 12.58 4.89 -10.74
C PHE A 78 14.03 5.31 -11.07
N TYR A 79 15.01 4.79 -10.35
CA TYR A 79 16.42 5.05 -10.66
C TYR A 79 16.78 4.54 -12.06
N THR A 80 16.44 3.29 -12.38
CA THR A 80 16.73 2.71 -13.69
C THR A 80 16.02 3.43 -14.82
N SER A 81 14.82 3.97 -14.60
CA SER A 81 14.09 4.77 -15.60
C SER A 81 14.85 6.03 -16.02
N MET A 82 15.77 6.52 -15.18
CA MET A 82 16.57 7.71 -15.45
C MET A 82 17.99 7.41 -15.92
N PHE A 83 18.62 6.33 -15.47
CA PHE A 83 20.08 6.12 -15.62
C PHE A 83 20.49 4.91 -16.48
N TYR A 84 19.57 4.04 -16.90
CA TYR A 84 19.95 2.78 -17.56
C TYR A 84 20.46 2.93 -19.00
N GLN A 85 20.32 4.10 -19.64
CA GLN A 85 20.73 4.33 -21.04
C GLN A 85 22.20 4.72 -21.21
N GLY A 86 23.13 3.92 -20.67
CA GLY A 86 24.55 3.91 -21.07
C GLY A 86 25.25 5.27 -21.15
N GLY A 87 25.28 6.02 -20.05
CA GLY A 87 25.93 7.34 -19.99
C GLY A 87 25.01 8.53 -20.24
N PHE A 88 23.68 8.35 -20.16
CA PHE A 88 22.73 9.45 -20.21
C PHE A 88 21.81 9.46 -18.99
N PHE A 89 21.61 10.65 -18.42
CA PHE A 89 20.50 10.95 -17.53
C PHE A 89 19.28 11.35 -18.37
N ILE A 90 18.15 10.70 -18.15
CA ILE A 90 16.91 11.01 -18.88
C ILE A 90 15.76 11.23 -17.91
N PHE A 91 15.14 12.40 -18.01
CA PHE A 91 13.92 12.71 -17.29
C PHE A 91 12.76 12.85 -18.27
N ARG A 92 11.72 12.05 -18.05
CA ARG A 92 10.58 11.87 -18.95
C ARG A 92 9.32 11.59 -18.17
N ILE A 93 8.17 11.58 -18.84
CA ILE A 93 6.87 11.28 -18.21
C ILE A 93 6.93 9.91 -17.51
N GLY A 94 7.54 8.90 -18.12
CA GLY A 94 7.72 7.60 -17.47
C GLY A 94 8.41 7.67 -16.12
N SER A 95 9.44 8.51 -15.95
CA SER A 95 10.14 8.69 -14.67
C SER A 95 9.22 9.30 -13.61
N ILE A 96 8.37 10.26 -13.99
CA ILE A 96 7.38 10.86 -13.07
C ILE A 96 6.32 9.84 -12.66
N VAL A 97 5.79 9.08 -13.62
CA VAL A 97 4.75 8.07 -13.39
C VAL A 97 5.27 6.97 -12.45
N ILE A 98 6.49 6.49 -12.67
CA ILE A 98 7.12 5.46 -11.81
C ILE A 98 7.42 6.03 -10.41
N LEU A 99 7.90 7.27 -10.30
CA LEU A 99 8.13 7.91 -9.00
C LEU A 99 6.83 8.11 -8.23
N ALA A 100 5.78 8.62 -8.88
CA ALA A 100 4.48 8.81 -8.27
C ALA A 100 3.92 7.49 -7.71
N ASN A 101 4.10 6.39 -8.45
CA ASN A 101 3.75 5.06 -7.99
C ASN A 101 4.53 4.65 -6.73
N ALA A 102 5.86 4.80 -6.73
CA ALA A 102 6.70 4.48 -5.57
C ALA A 102 6.33 5.31 -4.33
N LEU A 103 6.06 6.61 -4.50
CA LEU A 103 5.64 7.51 -3.42
C LEU A 103 4.27 7.15 -2.86
N LEU A 104 3.29 6.84 -3.71
CA LEU A 104 1.95 6.44 -3.27
C LEU A 104 1.95 5.08 -2.55
N LEU A 105 2.74 4.13 -3.03
CA LEU A 105 2.94 2.85 -2.33
C LEU A 105 3.64 3.05 -0.99
N THR A 106 4.58 3.99 -0.91
CA THR A 106 5.22 4.36 0.35
C THR A 106 4.22 4.98 1.31
N LEU A 107 3.41 5.95 0.87
CA LEU A 107 2.35 6.57 1.68
C LEU A 107 1.35 5.52 2.19
N TRP A 108 0.95 4.57 1.34
CA TRP A 108 0.09 3.46 1.75
C TRP A 108 0.77 2.56 2.80
N THR A 109 2.06 2.26 2.64
CA THR A 109 2.82 1.42 3.58
C THR A 109 3.01 2.12 4.93
N VAL A 110 3.44 3.38 4.96
CA VAL A 110 3.72 4.10 6.23
C VAL A 110 2.44 4.54 6.94
N SER A 111 1.32 4.73 6.23
CA SER A 111 0.02 4.98 6.87
C SER A 111 -0.58 3.73 7.53
N CYS A 112 0.00 2.53 7.33
CA CYS A 112 -0.51 1.28 7.88
C CYS A 112 -0.43 1.23 9.41
N HIS A 113 -1.44 0.64 10.04
CA HIS A 113 -1.45 0.38 11.48
C HIS A 113 -0.27 -0.49 11.94
N ALA A 114 0.20 -1.43 11.10
CA ALA A 114 1.38 -2.23 11.40
C ALA A 114 2.65 -1.37 11.52
N PHE A 115 2.79 -0.32 10.70
CA PHE A 115 3.90 0.63 10.81
C PHE A 115 3.81 1.47 12.07
N ARG A 116 2.60 1.85 12.51
CA ARG A 116 2.36 2.54 13.78
C ARG A 116 2.93 1.77 14.98
N HIS A 117 2.72 0.46 15.01
CA HIS A 117 3.30 -0.40 16.04
C HIS A 117 4.82 -0.45 15.98
N LEU A 118 5.41 -0.44 14.78
CA LEU A 118 6.86 -0.48 14.60
C LEU A 118 7.57 0.77 15.16
N ILE A 119 6.98 1.95 14.96
CA ILE A 119 7.66 3.22 15.26
C ILE A 119 7.48 3.73 16.69
N GLY A 120 6.55 3.17 17.48
CA GLY A 120 6.26 3.71 18.81
C GLY A 120 4.97 3.21 19.46
N GLY A 121 4.13 2.45 18.74
CA GLY A 121 2.85 1.97 19.29
C GLY A 121 2.93 0.96 20.43
N SER A 122 4.12 0.52 20.83
CA SER A 122 4.36 -0.34 22.01
C SER A 122 4.97 0.41 23.20
N VAL A 123 5.06 1.75 23.13
CA VAL A 123 5.65 2.58 24.19
C VAL A 123 4.55 3.13 25.09
N ASP A 124 4.62 2.80 26.38
CA ASP A 124 3.66 3.28 27.37
C ASP A 124 4.00 4.66 27.95
N CYS A 125 5.31 4.98 28.08
CA CYS A 125 5.79 6.26 28.61
C CYS A 125 6.84 6.89 27.68
N TYR A 126 6.41 7.82 26.82
CA TYR A 126 7.34 8.55 25.95
C TYR A 126 8.32 9.41 26.76
N SER A 127 7.91 10.08 27.84
CA SER A 127 8.81 10.92 28.65
C SER A 127 9.92 10.14 29.36
N CYS A 128 9.79 8.82 29.50
CA CYS A 128 10.77 7.94 30.12
C CYS A 128 11.90 7.52 29.15
N LEU A 129 11.75 7.77 27.84
CA LEU A 129 12.74 7.44 26.81
C LEU A 129 13.65 8.63 26.52
N SER A 130 14.96 8.36 26.39
CA SER A 130 15.99 9.34 26.01
C SER A 130 15.63 10.14 24.72
N HIS A 131 14.92 9.52 23.78
CA HIS A 131 14.46 10.17 22.53
C HIS A 131 12.92 10.21 22.40
N GLY A 132 12.21 10.18 23.53
CA GLY A 132 10.77 10.02 23.60
C GLY A 132 9.94 11.07 22.86
N SER A 133 10.38 12.32 22.88
CA SER A 133 9.71 13.42 22.16
C SER A 133 9.73 13.19 20.64
N GLY A 134 10.84 12.69 20.10
CA GLY A 134 10.97 12.34 18.68
C GLY A 134 10.06 11.17 18.30
N VAL A 135 10.07 10.11 19.10
CA VAL A 135 9.22 8.92 18.89
C VAL A 135 7.74 9.32 18.93
N LYS A 136 7.33 10.15 19.89
CA LYS A 136 5.95 10.67 19.98
C LYS A 136 5.56 11.50 18.75
N LYS A 137 6.47 12.34 18.22
CA LYS A 137 6.22 13.11 16.99
C LYS A 137 6.00 12.19 15.79
N LEU A 138 6.85 11.16 15.63
CA LEU A 138 6.70 10.17 14.56
C LEU A 138 5.38 9.40 14.70
N PHE A 139 5.05 8.95 15.91
CA PHE A 139 3.79 8.26 16.20
C PHE A 139 2.57 9.13 15.88
N ASN A 140 2.59 10.42 16.24
CA ASN A 140 1.51 11.36 15.94
C ASN A 140 1.37 11.62 14.43
N GLY A 141 2.49 11.84 13.74
CA GLY A 141 2.49 12.04 12.28
C GLY A 141 1.98 10.81 11.54
N GLN A 142 2.39 9.62 11.97
CA GLN A 142 1.85 8.37 11.45
C GLN A 142 0.36 8.23 11.75
N SER A 143 -0.08 8.55 12.97
CA SER A 143 -1.49 8.47 13.35
C SER A 143 -2.36 9.38 12.48
N PHE A 144 -1.84 10.55 12.10
CA PHE A 144 -2.48 11.43 11.10
C PHE A 144 -2.57 10.77 9.72
N LEU A 145 -1.47 10.18 9.22
CA LEU A 145 -1.47 9.47 7.94
C LEU A 145 -2.43 8.26 7.95
N ASN A 146 -2.57 7.59 9.09
CA ASN A 146 -3.44 6.43 9.24
C ASN A 146 -4.93 6.76 9.02
N LEU A 147 -5.37 7.99 9.32
CA LEU A 147 -6.73 8.47 9.04
C LEU A 147 -7.09 8.33 7.55
N TYR A 148 -6.10 8.43 6.67
CA TYR A 148 -6.25 8.37 5.22
C TYR A 148 -5.73 7.05 4.62
N HIS A 149 -5.40 6.05 5.45
CA HIS A 149 -4.81 4.79 4.98
C HIS A 149 -5.65 4.09 3.91
N GLU A 150 -6.97 4.05 4.08
CA GLU A 150 -7.91 3.50 3.11
C GLU A 150 -7.86 4.26 1.77
N GLN A 151 -7.80 5.59 1.82
CA GLN A 151 -7.67 6.41 0.61
C GLN A 151 -6.36 6.16 -0.12
N PHE A 152 -5.23 6.12 0.60
CA PHE A 152 -3.93 5.78 0.02
C PHE A 152 -3.93 4.36 -0.59
N ALA A 153 -4.67 3.42 0.01
CA ALA A 153 -4.81 2.08 -0.54
C ALA A 153 -5.51 2.09 -1.92
N PHE A 154 -6.61 2.81 -2.06
CA PHE A 154 -7.35 2.90 -3.33
C PHE A 154 -6.60 3.72 -4.39
N VAL A 155 -6.05 4.89 -4.02
CA VAL A 155 -5.30 5.73 -4.96
C VAL A 155 -4.06 5.00 -5.46
N SER A 156 -3.30 4.34 -4.56
CA SER A 156 -2.15 3.55 -4.99
C SER A 156 -2.53 2.38 -5.89
N LEU A 157 -3.68 1.71 -5.65
CA LEU A 157 -4.15 0.63 -6.51
C LEU A 157 -4.44 1.14 -7.93
N LEU A 158 -5.15 2.26 -8.04
CA LEU A 158 -5.46 2.88 -9.33
C LEU A 158 -4.18 3.28 -10.07
N VAL A 159 -3.22 3.88 -9.36
CA VAL A 159 -1.95 4.30 -9.96
C VAL A 159 -1.09 3.10 -10.38
N VAL A 160 -1.02 2.02 -9.60
CA VAL A 160 -0.32 0.78 -10.02
C VAL A 160 -0.89 0.25 -11.33
N VAL A 161 -2.22 0.19 -11.46
CA VAL A 161 -2.88 -0.26 -12.71
C VAL A 161 -2.58 0.71 -13.85
N ALA A 162 -2.64 2.02 -13.61
CA ALA A 162 -2.30 3.03 -14.62
C ALA A 162 -0.85 2.93 -15.08
N VAL A 163 0.11 2.67 -14.18
CA VAL A 163 1.52 2.48 -14.51
C VAL A 163 1.72 1.22 -15.34
N ASP A 164 1.06 0.10 -15.03
CA ASP A 164 1.13 -1.12 -15.82
C ASP A 164 0.60 -0.90 -17.25
N LEU A 165 -0.55 -0.23 -17.38
CA LEU A 165 -1.11 0.14 -18.68
C LEU A 165 -0.19 1.11 -19.45
N TYR A 166 0.40 2.08 -18.75
CA TYR A 166 1.35 3.04 -19.33
C TYR A 166 2.58 2.32 -19.90
N ILE A 167 3.21 1.44 -19.12
CA ILE A 167 4.37 0.65 -19.58
C ILE A 167 3.98 -0.25 -20.75
N ARG A 168 2.81 -0.91 -20.71
CA ARG A 168 2.33 -1.71 -21.84
C ARG A 168 2.09 -0.88 -23.10
N ALA A 169 1.57 0.33 -22.97
CA ALA A 169 1.40 1.25 -24.10
C ALA A 169 2.76 1.62 -24.72
N LEU A 170 3.80 1.86 -23.91
CA LEU A 170 5.15 2.09 -24.40
C LEU A 170 5.74 0.88 -25.13
N VAL A 171 5.56 -0.32 -24.58
CA VAL A 171 5.98 -1.56 -25.25
C VAL A 171 5.22 -1.78 -26.56
N ALA A 172 3.95 -1.37 -26.63
CA ALA A 172 3.13 -1.39 -27.83
C ALA A 172 3.46 -0.26 -28.83
N GLY A 173 4.44 0.59 -28.54
CA GLY A 173 4.90 1.65 -29.43
C GLY A 173 4.05 2.92 -29.41
N TRP A 174 3.19 3.13 -28.40
CA TRP A 174 2.39 4.33 -28.30
C TRP A 174 3.27 5.54 -27.94
N PRO A 175 3.14 6.69 -28.63
CA PRO A 175 3.99 7.86 -28.42
C PRO A 175 3.51 8.72 -27.23
N VAL A 176 3.44 8.13 -26.04
CA VAL A 176 2.93 8.78 -24.81
C VAL A 176 4.02 9.16 -23.81
N ASP A 177 5.29 8.83 -24.07
CA ASP A 177 6.44 9.14 -23.20
C ASP A 177 7.27 10.30 -23.74
N PHE A 178 6.88 11.51 -23.33
CA PHE A 178 7.61 12.73 -23.67
C PHE A 178 8.85 12.89 -22.78
N THR A 179 10.00 13.12 -23.41
CA THR A 179 11.26 13.40 -22.72
C THR A 179 11.37 14.90 -22.47
N PHE A 180 11.60 15.28 -21.21
CA PHE A 180 11.83 16.68 -20.84
C PHE A 180 13.28 17.08 -21.07
N PHE A 181 14.22 16.26 -20.62
CA PHE A 181 15.64 16.49 -20.84
C PHE A 181 16.45 15.19 -20.84
N LYS A 182 17.52 15.22 -21.61
CA LYS A 182 18.51 14.14 -21.76
C LYS A 182 19.90 14.76 -21.67
N ILE A 183 20.68 14.35 -20.68
CA ILE A 183 22.01 14.89 -20.38
C ILE A 183 23.02 13.75 -20.46
N ALA A 184 24.15 13.96 -21.14
CA ALA A 184 25.26 13.00 -21.11
C ALA A 184 25.98 13.06 -19.76
N ILE A 185 26.28 11.91 -19.17
CA ILE A 185 27.04 11.72 -17.92
C ILE A 185 28.34 11.00 -18.24
#